data_AF-A0A916HIQ1-F1
#
_entry.id   AF-A0A916HIQ1-F1
#
_cell.length_a   1.000
_cell.length_b   1.000
_cell.length_c   1.000
_cell.angle_alpha   90.00
_cell.angle_beta   90.00
_cell.angle_gamma   90.00
#
_symmetry.space_group_name_H-M   'P 1'
#
loop_
_entity.id
_entity.type
_entity.pdbx_description
1 polymer ?
#
loop_
_entity_poly.entity_id
_entity_poly.type
_entity_poly.pdbx_seq_one_letter_code
_entity_poly.pdbx_strand_id
1 'polypeptide(L)' 'DGKGFEAAAPAPDENRSFGLFSIQERFDDLGGSVAIRSAPGDGTTVTLVLPYRAEAGEEGE' A
#
# COMPACT_ATOMS: atom_id res chain seq x y z
N ASP A 1 18.23 -2.74 3.94
CA ASP A 1 17.04 -1.93 3.60
C ASP A 1 17.44 -0.80 2.65
N GLY A 2 16.52 -0.35 1.80
CA GLY A 2 16.80 0.65 0.75
C GLY A 2 17.09 2.06 1.30
N LYS A 3 17.04 3.08 0.43
CA LYS A 3 17.33 4.47 0.84
C LYS A 3 16.20 5.17 1.59
N GLY A 4 14.95 4.71 1.46
CA GLY A 4 13.79 5.37 2.04
C GLY A 4 13.53 6.79 1.52
N PHE A 5 12.44 7.41 1.97
CA PHE A 5 12.04 8.77 1.61
C PHE A 5 11.19 9.40 2.72
N GLU A 6 10.99 10.72 2.67
CA GLU A 6 10.10 11.40 3.61
C GLU A 6 8.63 11.21 3.21
N ALA A 7 7.86 10.50 4.04
CA ALA A 7 6.45 10.20 3.77
C ALA A 7 5.49 11.39 3.95
N ALA A 8 5.93 12.49 4.59
CA ALA A 8 5.06 13.58 5.07
C ALA A 8 5.13 14.90 4.27
N ALA A 9 5.89 14.99 3.17
CA ALA A 9 6.06 16.27 2.47
C ALA A 9 4.91 16.55 1.47
N PRO A 10 4.18 17.68 1.57
CA PRO A 10 3.21 18.11 0.56
C PRO A 10 3.81 19.16 -0.38
N ALA A 11 3.85 18.87 -1.69
CA ALA A 11 3.34 19.68 -2.81
C ALA A 11 3.86 19.10 -4.14
N PRO A 12 3.10 19.26 -5.24
CA PRO A 12 3.22 18.43 -6.43
C PRO A 12 4.33 18.92 -7.35
N ASP A 13 5.30 18.04 -7.59
CA ASP A 13 6.19 18.19 -8.74
C ASP A 13 5.46 17.67 -10.00
N GLU A 14 5.67 18.32 -11.15
CA GLU A 14 5.06 17.97 -12.45
C GLU A 14 5.39 16.54 -12.91
N ASN A 15 6.27 15.84 -12.19
CA ASN A 15 6.64 14.43 -12.33
C ASN A 15 5.93 13.50 -11.32
N ARG A 16 4.65 13.74 -11.01
CA ARG A 16 3.89 12.86 -10.11
C ARG A 16 3.79 11.46 -10.71
N SER A 17 4.54 10.50 -10.17
CA SER A 17 4.37 9.10 -10.51
C SER A 17 3.07 8.59 -9.88
N PHE A 18 2.19 8.02 -10.70
CA PHE A 18 0.87 7.58 -10.24
C PHE A 18 0.89 6.23 -9.51
N GLY A 19 2.04 5.56 -9.38
CA GLY A 19 2.12 4.19 -8.88
C GLY A 19 1.47 3.98 -7.51
N LEU A 20 1.90 4.74 -6.49
CA LEU A 20 1.34 4.61 -5.12
C LEU A 20 -0.11 5.09 -5.04
N PHE A 21 -0.47 6.13 -5.81
CA PHE A 21 -1.84 6.60 -5.90
C PHE A 21 -2.75 5.52 -6.49
N SER A 22 -2.38 4.91 -7.62
CA SER A 22 -3.12 3.81 -8.22
C SER A 22 -3.23 2.59 -7.32
N ILE A 23 -2.22 2.29 -6.49
CA ILE A 23 -2.29 1.21 -5.51
C ILE A 23 -3.28 1.55 -4.39
N GLN A 24 -3.25 2.79 -3.89
CA GLN A 24 -4.15 3.25 -2.84
C GLN A 24 -5.61 3.20 -3.30
N GLU A 25 -5.93 3.75 -4.47
CA GLU A 25 -7.27 3.70 -5.07
C GLU A 25 -7.76 2.25 -5.22
N ARG A 26 -6.93 1.36 -5.78
CA ARG A 26 -7.31 -0.05 -5.97
C ARG A 26 -7.62 -0.77 -4.66
N PHE A 27 -6.89 -0.46 -3.59
CA PHE A 27 -7.13 -1.08 -2.30
C PHE A 27 -8.35 -0.48 -1.61
N ASP A 28 -8.60 0.82 -1.77
CA ASP A 28 -9.82 1.48 -1.29
C ASP A 28 -11.07 0.88 -1.97
N ASP A 29 -11.04 0.72 -3.30
CA ASP A 29 -12.11 0.10 -4.10
C ASP A 29 -12.44 -1.33 -3.65
N LEU A 30 -11.45 -2.06 -3.15
CA LEU A 30 -11.61 -3.44 -2.65
C LEU A 30 -11.96 -3.50 -1.15
N GLY A 31 -12.23 -2.37 -0.50
CA GLY A 31 -12.54 -2.26 0.93
C GLY A 31 -11.33 -2.53 1.84
N GLY A 32 -10.13 -2.34 1.31
CA GLY A 32 -8.84 -2.51 1.96
C GLY A 32 -8.23 -1.21 2.48
N SER A 33 -6.94 -1.27 2.77
CA SER A 33 -6.16 -0.09 3.16
C SER A 33 -4.68 -0.25 2.81
N VAL A 34 -4.00 0.90 2.71
CA VAL A 34 -2.56 0.98 2.43
C VAL A 34 -1.89 1.87 3.47
N ALA A 35 -0.82 1.39 4.09
CA ALA A 35 0.03 2.15 5.00
C ALA A 35 1.48 2.13 4.51
N ILE A 36 2.13 3.29 4.52
CA ILE A 36 3.52 3.44 4.09
C ILE A 36 4.33 3.98 5.25
N ARG A 37 5.42 3.28 5.59
CA ARG A 37 6.45 3.75 6.53
C ARG A 37 7.76 3.88 5.76
N SER A 38 8.30 5.09 5.75
CA SER A 38 9.60 5.33 5.14
C SER A 38 10.29 6.49 5.82
N ALA A 39 11.61 6.36 5.96
CA ALA A 39 12.49 7.42 6.38
C ALA A 39 13.82 7.30 5.60
N PRO A 40 14.47 8.42 5.23
CA PRO A 40 15.79 8.38 4.60
C PRO A 40 16.80 7.57 5.44
N GLY A 41 17.48 6.62 4.80
CA GLY A 41 18.44 5.71 5.43
C GLY A 41 17.84 4.46 6.08
N ASP A 42 16.53 4.43 6.33
CA ASP A 42 15.82 3.30 6.99
C ASP A 42 15.07 2.40 6.00
N GLY A 43 15.03 2.80 4.73
CA GLY A 43 14.29 2.10 3.69
C GLY A 43 12.80 2.43 3.68
N THR A 44 12.02 1.52 3.09
CA THR A 44 10.59 1.71 2.86
C THR A 44 9.88 0.38 3.13
N THR A 45 8.83 0.45 3.94
CA THR A 45 7.89 -0.64 4.16
C THR A 45 6.51 -0.19 3.73
N VAL A 46 5.86 -0.99 2.88
CA VAL A 46 4.47 -0.78 2.44
C VAL A 46 3.65 -1.95 2.96
N THR A 47 2.59 -1.63 3.70
CA THR A 47 1.63 -2.61 4.21
C THR A 47 0.33 -2.44 3.45
N LEU A 48 -0.16 -3.55 2.89
CA LEU A 48 -1.39 -3.62 2.12
C LEU A 48 -2.34 -4.61 2.81
N VAL A 49 -3.58 -4.20 3.05
CA VAL A 49 -4.57 -5.01 3.77
C VAL A 49 -5.84 -5.09 2.95
N LEU A 50 -6.39 -6.29 2.80
CA LEU A 50 -7.67 -6.54 2.13
C LEU A 50 -8.56 -7.44 2.98
N PRO A 51 -9.89 -7.26 2.91
CA PRO A 51 -10.82 -8.28 3.36
C PRO A 51 -10.56 -9.58 2.58
N TYR A 52 -10.31 -10.66 3.31
CA TYR A 52 -10.19 -11.99 2.74
C TYR A 52 -11.31 -12.86 3.28
N ARG A 53 -12.15 -13.37 2.38
CA ARG A 53 -13.09 -14.43 2.72
C ARG A 53 -12.38 -15.75 2.46
N ALA A 54 -12.07 -16.48 3.52
CA ALA A 54 -11.69 -17.87 3.36
C ALA A 54 -12.91 -18.60 2.80
N GLU A 55 -12.77 -19.20 1.62
CA GLU A 55 -13.72 -20.16 1.10
C GLU A 55 -13.86 -21.23 2.21
N ALA A 56 -15.07 -21.43 2.74
CA ALA A 56 -15.29 -22.57 3.61
C ALA A 56 -14.99 -23.79 2.74
N GLY A 57 -13.91 -24.51 3.06
CA GLY A 57 -13.64 -25.77 2.39
C GLY A 57 -14.91 -26.59 2.46
N GLU A 58 -15.42 -27.02 1.32
CA GLU A 58 -16.36 -28.12 1.29
C GLU A 58 -15.59 -29.31 1.87
N GLU A 59 -15.68 -29.48 3.19
CA GLU A 59 -15.35 -30.71 3.88
C GLU A 59 -16.32 -31.74 3.32
N GLY A 60 -15.86 -32.46 2.30
CA GLY A 60 -16.60 -33.51 1.65
C GLY A 60 -16.94 -34.63 2.64
N GLU A 61 -18.18 -35.09 2.50
CA GLU A 61 -18.84 -36.31 3.01
C GLU A 61 -19.31 -36.34 4.48
#